data_AF-A0A811RJZ0-F1
#
_entry.id   AF-A0A811RJZ0-F1
#
_cell.length_a   1.000
_cell.length_b   1.000
_cell.length_c   1.000
_cell.angle_alpha   90.00
_cell.angle_beta   90.00
_cell.angle_gamma   90.00
#
_symmetry.space_group_name_H-M   'P 1'
#
loop_
_entity.id
_entity.type
_entity.pdbx_description
1 polymer ?
#
loop_
_entity_poly.entity_id
_entity_poly.type
_entity_poly.pdbx_seq_one_letter_code
_entity_poly.pdbx_strand_id
1 'polypeptide(L)'
;MPTPLLPPPTPAPTLPPAPVPLPTPTPTPTLPPAPAPVNCSHIDCASQCSPICQANHDAGMAKCESDLVTNFNGCYDSCTSHICPGDSCVNSGCGYGHCPCDNANATSCCQRCWSGVLPQYFSCRNYYDRAVEYCMRDCQNTCYKNCTQGA
;
A
#
# COMPACT_ATOMS: atom_id res chain seq x y z
N MET A 1 -122.08 13.57 32.90
CA MET A 1 -121.32 14.42 31.96
C MET A 1 -119.83 14.29 32.30
N PRO A 2 -118.92 14.63 31.37
CA PRO A 2 -117.92 13.83 30.65
C PRO A 2 -116.74 13.33 31.55
N THR A 3 -115.85 12.42 31.14
CA THR A 3 -114.70 12.70 30.23
C THR A 3 -114.04 11.38 29.79
N PRO A 4 -113.65 11.21 28.51
CA PRO A 4 -112.86 10.07 28.05
C PRO A 4 -111.37 10.30 28.33
N LEU A 5 -110.67 9.32 28.89
CA LEU A 5 -109.21 9.35 29.08
C LEU A 5 -108.49 8.78 27.84
N LEU A 6 -107.56 9.57 27.32
CA LEU A 6 -106.67 9.27 26.18
C LEU A 6 -105.73 8.07 26.47
N PRO A 7 -105.35 7.27 25.46
CA PRO A 7 -104.33 6.23 25.62
C PRO A 7 -102.90 6.81 25.77
N PRO A 8 -102.00 6.08 26.45
CA PRO A 8 -100.63 6.54 26.74
C PRO A 8 -99.73 6.53 25.49
N PRO A 9 -98.67 7.37 25.46
CA PRO A 9 -97.76 7.48 24.33
C PRO A 9 -96.84 6.26 24.18
N THR A 10 -96.61 5.87 22.92
CA THR A 10 -95.69 4.79 22.52
C THR A 10 -94.22 5.19 22.72
N PRO A 11 -93.36 4.35 23.30
CA PRO A 11 -91.93 4.65 23.46
C PRO A 11 -91.19 4.65 22.10
N ALA A 12 -90.31 5.64 21.92
CA ALA A 12 -89.46 5.79 20.74
C ALA A 12 -88.27 4.80 20.74
N PRO A 13 -87.81 4.33 19.57
CA PRO A 13 -86.72 3.37 19.47
C PRO A 13 -85.35 3.98 19.81
N THR A 14 -84.62 3.34 20.72
CA THR A 14 -83.23 3.65 21.08
C THR A 14 -82.27 3.24 19.96
N LEU A 15 -81.44 4.18 19.49
CA LEU A 15 -80.42 3.91 18.48
C LEU A 15 -79.22 3.15 19.07
N PRO A 16 -78.55 2.27 18.28
CA PRO A 16 -77.39 1.50 18.73
C PRO A 16 -76.15 2.39 18.93
N PRO A 17 -75.24 2.00 19.84
CA PRO A 17 -74.01 2.75 20.12
C PRO A 17 -73.02 2.70 18.95
N ALA A 18 -72.31 3.81 18.73
CA ALA A 18 -71.29 3.95 17.70
C ALA A 18 -70.04 3.08 17.98
N PRO A 19 -69.38 2.53 16.96
CA PRO A 19 -68.19 1.69 17.13
C PRO A 19 -66.97 2.49 17.63
N VAL A 20 -66.23 1.89 18.56
CA VAL A 20 -65.01 2.44 19.16
C VAL A 20 -63.84 2.31 18.16
N PRO A 21 -63.01 3.35 17.96
CA PRO A 21 -61.86 3.29 17.06
C PRO A 21 -60.76 2.35 17.55
N LEU A 22 -60.19 1.58 16.63
CA LEU A 22 -59.09 0.64 16.85
C LEU A 22 -57.75 1.40 17.09
N PRO A 23 -56.91 0.98 18.06
CA PRO A 23 -55.63 1.63 18.32
C PRO A 23 -54.66 1.45 17.14
N THR A 24 -54.00 2.54 16.77
CA THR A 24 -52.97 2.59 15.72
C THR A 24 -51.68 1.90 16.21
N PRO A 25 -51.04 1.03 15.42
CA PRO A 25 -49.81 0.36 15.85
C PRO A 25 -48.64 1.33 15.98
N THR A 26 -47.96 1.26 17.12
CA THR A 26 -46.72 2.01 17.41
C THR A 26 -45.60 1.53 16.47
N PRO A 27 -44.81 2.44 15.84
CA PRO A 27 -43.72 2.06 14.97
C PRO A 27 -42.62 1.34 15.74
N THR A 28 -42.22 0.17 15.24
CA THR A 28 -41.11 -0.63 15.78
C THR A 28 -39.78 0.12 15.58
N PRO A 29 -38.89 0.21 16.59
CA PRO A 29 -37.58 0.82 16.43
C PRO A 29 -36.76 0.09 15.37
N THR A 30 -36.31 0.81 14.34
CA THR A 30 -35.32 0.30 13.38
C THR A 30 -33.97 0.22 14.08
N LEU A 31 -33.45 -1.00 14.28
CA LEU A 31 -32.10 -1.19 14.78
C LEU A 31 -31.09 -0.65 13.75
N PRO A 32 -30.01 0.03 14.19
CA PRO A 32 -28.94 0.44 13.29
C PRO A 32 -28.32 -0.78 12.61
N PRO A 33 -27.86 -0.65 11.34
CA PRO A 33 -27.21 -1.74 10.63
C PRO A 33 -25.98 -2.21 11.42
N ALA A 34 -25.87 -3.53 11.59
CA ALA A 34 -24.68 -4.14 12.17
C ALA A 34 -23.44 -3.72 11.35
N PRO A 35 -22.30 -3.42 11.99
CA PRO A 35 -21.05 -3.15 11.28
C PRO A 35 -20.74 -4.32 10.34
N ALA A 36 -20.40 -4.00 9.08
CA ALA A 36 -19.98 -5.02 8.13
C ALA A 36 -18.76 -5.78 8.71
N PRO A 37 -18.65 -7.10 8.52
CA PRO A 37 -17.45 -7.83 8.92
C PRO A 37 -16.25 -7.23 8.20
N VAL A 38 -15.25 -6.80 8.97
CA VAL A 38 -13.97 -6.38 8.40
C VAL A 38 -13.36 -7.64 7.76
N ASN A 39 -13.36 -7.69 6.43
CA ASN A 39 -12.85 -8.86 5.72
C ASN A 39 -11.32 -8.80 5.77
N CYS A 40 -10.73 -9.33 6.83
CA CYS A 40 -9.28 -9.43 6.99
C CYS A 40 -8.73 -10.58 6.17
N SER A 41 -8.96 -10.57 4.86
CA SER A 41 -8.42 -11.58 3.97
C SER A 41 -6.94 -11.32 3.71
N HIS A 42 -6.17 -12.40 3.62
CA HIS A 42 -4.77 -12.34 3.21
C HIS A 42 -4.62 -11.69 1.82
N ILE A 43 -5.63 -11.80 0.95
CA ILE A 43 -5.70 -11.15 -0.36
C ILE A 43 -5.81 -9.63 -0.24
N ASP A 44 -6.62 -9.11 0.68
CA ASP A 44 -6.79 -7.66 0.89
C ASP A 44 -5.54 -7.02 1.50
N CYS A 45 -4.80 -7.79 2.31
CA CYS A 45 -3.49 -7.37 2.77
C CYS A 45 -2.43 -7.43 1.66
N ALA A 46 -2.44 -8.46 0.82
CA ALA A 46 -1.51 -8.56 -0.31
C ALA A 46 -1.67 -7.41 -1.32
N SER A 47 -2.91 -6.97 -1.59
CA SER A 47 -3.18 -5.84 -2.49
C SER A 47 -2.69 -4.50 -1.92
N GLN A 48 -2.78 -4.30 -0.60
CA GLN A 48 -2.23 -3.12 0.08
C GLN A 48 -0.70 -3.15 0.17
N CYS A 49 -0.12 -4.32 0.36
CA CYS A 49 1.33 -4.48 0.52
C CYS A 49 2.11 -4.44 -0.79
N SER A 50 1.51 -4.91 -1.89
CA SER A 50 2.14 -4.91 -3.23
C SER A 50 2.72 -3.55 -3.63
N PRO A 51 1.96 -2.43 -3.63
CA PRO A 51 2.50 -1.13 -4.03
C PRO A 51 3.57 -0.61 -3.08
N ILE A 52 3.48 -0.92 -1.78
CA ILE A 52 4.47 -0.52 -0.77
C ILE A 52 5.80 -1.23 -1.03
N CYS A 53 5.75 -2.55 -1.23
CA CYS A 53 6.96 -3.34 -1.47
C CYS A 53 7.55 -3.09 -2.86
N GLN A 54 6.72 -2.81 -3.86
CA GLN A 54 7.19 -2.40 -5.19
C GLN A 54 7.92 -1.05 -5.11
N ALA A 55 7.34 -0.05 -4.41
CA ALA A 55 8.00 1.24 -4.24
C ALA A 55 9.36 1.13 -3.51
N ASN A 56 9.44 0.25 -2.50
CA ASN A 56 10.70 -0.02 -1.80
C ASN A 56 11.73 -0.71 -2.70
N HIS A 57 11.29 -1.62 -3.56
CA HIS A 57 12.15 -2.25 -4.57
C HIS A 57 12.67 -1.22 -5.57
N ASP A 58 11.78 -0.43 -6.17
CA ASP A 58 12.13 0.58 -7.16
C ASP A 58 13.09 1.63 -6.56
N ALA A 59 12.84 2.08 -5.34
CA ALA A 59 13.72 2.99 -4.62
C ALA A 59 15.09 2.36 -4.33
N GLY A 60 15.11 1.07 -3.96
CA GLY A 60 16.34 0.31 -3.77
C GLY A 60 17.15 0.16 -5.06
N MET A 61 16.49 -0.15 -6.17
CA MET A 61 17.09 -0.28 -7.49
C MET A 61 17.68 1.05 -7.97
N ALA A 62 16.94 2.15 -7.81
CA ALA A 62 17.43 3.50 -8.11
C ALA A 62 18.67 3.85 -7.27
N LYS A 63 18.71 3.43 -6.01
CA LYS A 63 19.89 3.59 -5.15
C LYS A 63 21.08 2.78 -5.65
N CYS A 64 20.89 1.51 -6.04
CA CYS A 64 21.95 0.69 -6.62
C CYS A 64 22.54 1.35 -7.88
N GLU A 65 21.71 1.95 -8.73
CA GLU A 65 22.16 2.66 -9.93
C GLU A 65 22.91 3.94 -9.58
N SER A 66 22.41 4.74 -8.64
CA SER A 66 23.09 5.92 -8.15
C SER A 66 24.47 5.60 -7.56
N ASP A 67 24.56 4.52 -6.78
CA ASP A 67 25.81 4.06 -6.18
C ASP A 67 26.77 3.55 -7.27
N LEU A 68 26.27 2.85 -8.29
CA LEU A 68 27.07 2.43 -9.44
C LEU A 68 27.70 3.64 -10.15
N VAL A 69 26.90 4.66 -10.46
CA VAL A 69 27.39 5.89 -11.13
C VAL A 69 28.39 6.63 -10.25
N THR A 70 28.10 6.77 -8.95
CA THR A 70 28.99 7.45 -7.99
C THR A 70 30.33 6.73 -7.86
N ASN A 71 30.30 5.41 -7.68
CA ASN A 71 31.51 4.59 -7.58
C ASN A 71 32.30 4.58 -8.89
N PHE A 72 31.61 4.56 -10.04
CA PHE A 72 32.24 4.65 -11.34
C PHE A 72 32.93 6.00 -11.55
N ASN A 73 32.27 7.11 -11.22
CA ASN A 73 32.87 8.44 -11.29
C ASN A 73 34.07 8.56 -10.34
N GLY A 74 34.01 7.95 -9.16
CA GLY A 74 35.17 7.87 -8.25
C GLY A 74 36.34 7.08 -8.84
N CYS A 75 36.06 5.96 -9.53
CA CYS A 75 37.08 5.22 -10.27
C CYS A 75 37.67 6.07 -11.41
N TYR A 76 36.81 6.73 -12.19
CA TYR A 76 37.21 7.59 -13.29
C TYR A 76 38.10 8.74 -12.81
N ASP A 77 37.68 9.43 -11.76
CA ASP A 77 38.47 10.50 -11.14
C ASP A 77 39.85 9.96 -10.76
N SER A 78 39.91 8.87 -9.99
CA SER A 78 41.16 8.24 -9.57
C SER A 78 42.09 7.86 -10.75
N CYS A 79 41.51 7.44 -11.87
CA CYS A 79 42.24 7.14 -13.10
C CYS A 79 42.80 8.39 -13.80
N THR A 80 42.12 9.53 -13.67
CA THR A 80 42.51 10.81 -14.29
C THR A 80 43.34 11.71 -13.37
N SER A 81 43.28 11.55 -12.05
CA SER A 81 43.93 12.44 -11.07
C SER A 81 45.31 11.94 -10.58
N HIS A 82 46.00 11.10 -11.36
CA HIS A 82 47.32 10.51 -11.06
C HIS A 82 47.37 9.63 -9.78
N ILE A 83 46.21 9.23 -9.23
CA ILE A 83 46.14 8.30 -8.09
C ILE A 83 46.61 6.90 -8.51
N CYS A 84 46.34 6.52 -9.76
CA CYS A 84 46.90 5.31 -10.35
C CYS A 84 48.42 5.46 -10.58
N PRO A 85 49.24 4.44 -10.25
CA PRO A 85 50.68 4.48 -10.49
C PRO A 85 50.97 4.45 -12.00
N GLY A 86 51.82 5.37 -12.49
CA GLY A 86 52.01 5.61 -13.93
C GLY A 86 50.98 6.61 -14.46
N ASP A 87 51.37 7.46 -15.41
CA ASP A 87 50.57 8.60 -15.88
C ASP A 87 49.05 8.35 -16.01
N SER A 88 48.30 9.39 -15.68
CA SER A 88 46.84 9.44 -15.69
C SER A 88 46.23 9.14 -17.06
N CYS A 89 45.02 8.56 -17.10
CA CYS A 89 44.25 8.34 -18.32
C CYS A 89 43.66 9.63 -18.93
N VAL A 90 44.25 10.81 -18.68
CA VAL A 90 43.68 12.14 -18.99
C VAL A 90 43.38 12.30 -20.49
N ASN A 91 44.10 11.58 -21.36
CA ASN A 91 43.90 11.66 -22.81
C ASN A 91 43.11 10.49 -23.40
N SER A 92 42.89 9.43 -22.62
CA SER A 92 42.21 8.22 -23.06
C SER A 92 41.05 7.95 -22.08
N GLY A 93 39.85 8.33 -22.48
CA GLY A 93 38.68 8.29 -21.59
C GLY A 93 38.43 6.90 -21.02
N CYS A 94 38.26 6.79 -19.70
CA CYS A 94 37.75 5.59 -19.05
C CYS A 94 36.23 5.49 -19.29
N GLY A 95 35.80 4.45 -20.01
CA GLY A 95 34.39 4.20 -20.34
C GLY A 95 33.83 2.96 -19.63
N TYR A 96 32.51 2.78 -19.72
CA TYR A 96 31.82 1.61 -19.18
C TYR A 96 32.40 0.33 -19.78
N GLY A 97 33.05 -0.50 -18.95
CA GLY A 97 33.61 -1.79 -19.36
C GLY A 97 34.96 -1.74 -20.11
N HIS A 98 35.51 -0.57 -20.42
CA HIS A 98 36.83 -0.47 -21.03
C HIS A 98 37.53 0.84 -20.65
N CYS A 99 38.72 0.71 -20.08
CA CYS A 99 39.60 1.84 -19.75
C CYS A 99 40.83 1.76 -20.64
N PRO A 100 40.73 2.15 -21.93
CA PRO A 100 41.94 2.36 -22.71
C PRO A 100 42.68 3.51 -22.04
N CYS A 101 43.84 3.24 -21.47
CA CYS A 101 44.74 4.29 -20.99
C CYS A 101 46.04 4.19 -21.76
N ASP A 102 46.70 5.32 -22.01
CA ASP A 102 48.00 5.37 -22.68
C ASP A 102 49.08 4.58 -21.90
N ASN A 103 48.85 4.36 -20.60
CA ASN A 103 49.72 3.62 -19.70
C ASN A 103 49.10 2.28 -19.26
N ALA A 104 49.88 1.19 -19.33
CA ALA A 104 49.46 -0.15 -18.91
C ALA A 104 49.16 -0.27 -17.40
N ASN A 105 49.87 0.49 -16.55
CA ASN A 105 49.63 0.55 -15.11
C ASN A 105 48.32 1.29 -14.80
N ALA A 106 48.05 2.41 -15.48
CA ALA A 106 46.79 3.13 -15.35
C ALA A 106 45.60 2.28 -15.84
N THR A 107 45.77 1.58 -16.97
CA THR A 107 44.80 0.59 -17.47
C THR A 107 44.50 -0.47 -16.40
N SER A 108 45.53 -1.06 -15.80
CA SER A 108 45.38 -2.09 -14.76
C SER A 108 44.70 -1.57 -13.48
N CYS A 109 44.99 -0.32 -13.10
CA CYS A 109 44.37 0.35 -11.96
C CYS A 109 42.87 0.56 -12.17
N CYS A 110 42.47 1.10 -13.33
CA CYS A 110 41.07 1.30 -13.67
C CYS A 110 40.30 -0.01 -13.80
N GLN A 111 40.91 -1.04 -14.40
CA GLN A 111 40.34 -2.38 -14.46
C GLN A 111 40.08 -2.96 -13.07
N ARG A 112 41.03 -2.81 -12.13
CA ARG A 112 40.84 -3.26 -10.73
C ARG A 112 39.72 -2.51 -10.04
N CYS A 113 39.62 -1.20 -10.23
CA CYS A 113 38.54 -0.40 -9.66
C CYS A 113 37.18 -0.89 -10.19
N TRP A 114 37.08 -1.08 -11.51
CA TRP A 114 35.88 -1.61 -12.17
C TRP A 114 35.47 -3.00 -11.67
N SER A 115 36.43 -3.92 -11.55
CA SER A 115 36.20 -5.26 -11.00
C SER A 115 35.67 -5.25 -9.56
N GLY A 116 35.89 -4.18 -8.80
CA GLY A 116 35.30 -3.99 -7.47
C GLY A 116 33.87 -3.46 -7.50
N VAL A 117 33.53 -2.59 -8.46
CA VAL A 117 32.23 -1.90 -8.50
C VAL A 117 31.12 -2.78 -9.06
N LEU A 118 31.36 -3.52 -10.15
CA LEU A 118 30.33 -4.32 -10.82
C LEU A 118 29.69 -5.40 -9.92
N PRO A 119 30.48 -6.19 -9.16
CA PRO A 119 29.92 -7.19 -8.26
C PRO A 119 29.06 -6.58 -7.15
N GLN A 120 29.40 -5.38 -6.69
CA GLN A 120 28.62 -4.67 -5.66
C GLN A 120 27.26 -4.25 -6.22
N TYR A 121 27.22 -3.72 -7.44
CA TYR A 121 25.97 -3.39 -8.12
C TYR A 121 25.08 -4.62 -8.33
N PHE A 122 25.64 -5.73 -8.81
CA PHE A 122 24.88 -6.97 -8.96
C PHE A 122 24.43 -7.55 -7.63
N SER A 123 25.24 -7.46 -6.58
CA SER A 123 24.85 -7.87 -5.23
C SER A 123 23.69 -7.02 -4.71
N CYS A 124 23.75 -5.70 -4.91
CA CYS A 124 22.70 -4.75 -4.55
C CYS A 124 21.37 -5.08 -5.25
N ARG A 125 21.40 -5.32 -6.57
CA ARG A 125 20.20 -5.71 -7.32
C ARG A 125 19.61 -7.03 -6.84
N ASN A 126 20.44 -8.05 -6.71
CA ASN A 126 20.01 -9.35 -6.21
C ASN A 126 19.42 -9.27 -4.79
N TYR A 127 19.95 -8.36 -3.95
CA TYR A 127 19.41 -8.10 -2.63
C TYR A 127 17.98 -7.55 -2.71
N TYR A 128 17.76 -6.49 -3.50
CA TYR A 128 16.44 -5.89 -3.61
C TYR A 128 15.42 -6.81 -4.29
N ASP A 129 15.81 -7.55 -5.33
CA ASP A 129 14.95 -8.56 -5.95
C ASP A 129 14.45 -9.60 -4.93
N ARG A 130 15.32 -10.05 -4.02
CA ARG A 130 14.94 -10.99 -2.95
C ARG A 130 14.20 -10.31 -1.79
N ALA A 131 14.47 -9.03 -1.54
CA ALA A 131 13.86 -8.27 -0.46
C ALA A 131 12.35 -8.08 -0.64
N VAL A 132 11.83 -8.13 -1.87
CA VAL A 132 10.38 -8.03 -2.15
C VAL A 132 9.59 -9.13 -1.47
N GLU A 133 10.08 -10.37 -1.49
CA GLU A 133 9.40 -11.50 -0.87
C GLU A 133 9.32 -11.33 0.66
N TYR A 134 10.41 -10.86 1.26
CA TYR A 134 10.47 -10.58 2.70
C TYR A 134 9.57 -9.41 3.07
N CYS A 135 9.59 -8.34 2.29
CA CYS A 135 8.71 -7.19 2.46
C CYS A 135 7.24 -7.61 2.39
N MET A 136 6.86 -8.40 1.39
CA MET A 136 5.50 -8.87 1.21
C MET A 136 5.03 -9.73 2.38
N ARG A 137 5.89 -10.61 2.89
CA ARG A 137 5.57 -11.45 4.04
C ARG A 137 5.39 -10.63 5.33
N ASP A 138 6.30 -9.71 5.60
CA ASP A 138 6.26 -8.90 6.83
C ASP A 138 5.07 -7.91 6.81
N CYS A 139 4.86 -7.24 5.68
CA CYS A 139 3.74 -6.35 5.49
C CYS A 139 2.39 -7.07 5.63
N GLN A 140 2.23 -8.25 5.00
CA GLN A 140 0.98 -9.01 5.11
C GLN A 140 0.71 -9.47 6.55
N ASN A 141 1.74 -9.92 7.27
CA ASN A 141 1.61 -10.28 8.69
C ASN A 141 1.19 -9.09 9.55
N THR A 142 1.79 -7.92 9.32
CA THR A 142 1.47 -6.68 10.05
C THR A 142 0.05 -6.21 9.72
N CYS A 143 -0.33 -6.21 8.44
CA CYS A 143 -1.67 -5.88 7.99
C CYS A 143 -2.71 -6.81 8.62
N TYR A 144 -2.47 -8.12 8.61
CA TYR A 144 -3.40 -9.10 9.18
C TYR A 144 -3.56 -8.93 10.70
N LYS A 145 -2.46 -8.68 11.43
CA LYS A 145 -2.50 -8.38 12.86
C LYS A 145 -3.30 -7.12 13.15
N ASN A 146 -3.03 -6.02 12.45
CA ASN A 146 -3.74 -4.76 12.64
C ASN A 146 -5.23 -4.87 12.30
N CYS A 147 -5.56 -5.66 11.27
CA CYS A 147 -6.95 -5.88 10.87
C CYS A 147 -7.73 -6.71 11.90
N THR A 148 -7.11 -7.77 12.45
CA THR A 148 -7.76 -8.68 13.42
C THR A 148 -7.81 -8.13 14.84
N GLN A 149 -6.89 -7.24 15.21
CA GLN A 149 -6.83 -6.66 16.57
C GLN A 149 -7.71 -5.41 16.75
N GLY A 150 -8.40 -4.97 15.68
CA GLY A 150 -9.29 -3.82 15.71
C GLY A 150 -8.50 -2.51 15.76
N ALA A 151 -8.51 -1.78 14.65
CA ALA A 151 -8.15 -0.36 14.63
C ALA A 151 -9.14 0.46 15.47
#